data_AF-A0A971VG88-F1
#
_entry.id   AF-A0A971VG88-F1
#
_cell.length_a   1.000
_cell.length_b   1.000
_cell.length_c   1.000
_cell.angle_alpha   90.00
_cell.angle_beta   90.00
_cell.angle_gamma   90.00
#
_symmetry.space_group_name_H-M   'P 1'
#
loop_
_entity.id
_entity.type
_entity.pdbx_description
1 polymer ?
#
loop_
_entity_poly.entity_id
_entity_poly.type
_entity_poly.pdbx_seq_one_letter_code
_entity_poly.pdbx_strand_id
1 'polypeptide(L)'
;MEYMANRSGYDSMIYRRCGFSGIQLPAISLGLWHNFGSVDVYSKQREILRFAFDSGITHFDLANNYGPVPGSAEENFGRMLASDFRPYRDEMIISTKAGYY
;
A
#
# COMPACT_ATOMS: atom_id res chain seq x y z
N MET A 1 2.28 16.98 11.30
CA MET A 1 3.53 16.26 11.61
C MET A 1 3.86 15.33 10.47
N GLU A 2 5.11 15.36 10.04
CA GLU A 2 5.66 14.46 9.03
C GLU A 2 5.58 13.01 9.54
N TYR A 3 5.31 12.06 8.64
CA TYR A 3 5.32 10.65 9.00
C TYR A 3 6.76 10.18 9.14
N MET A 4 7.08 9.48 10.23
CA MET A 4 8.31 8.71 10.34
C MET A 4 7.92 7.25 10.55
N ALA A 5 8.33 6.39 9.63
CA ALA A 5 8.01 4.97 9.70
C ALA A 5 8.66 4.30 10.91
N ASN A 6 7.88 3.52 11.64
CA ASN A 6 8.40 2.61 12.64
C ASN A 6 8.94 1.36 11.92
N ARG A 7 10.22 1.06 12.12
CA ARG A 7 10.89 -0.05 11.45
C ARG A 7 10.86 -1.38 12.22
N SER A 8 10.24 -1.44 13.40
CA SER A 8 10.17 -2.69 14.18
C SER A 8 9.40 -3.81 13.46
N GLY A 9 8.49 -3.46 12.54
CA GLY A 9 7.78 -4.45 11.73
C GLY A 9 8.68 -5.30 10.84
N TYR A 10 9.81 -4.74 10.36
CA TYR A 10 10.75 -5.47 9.50
C TYR A 10 11.40 -6.66 10.20
N ASP A 11 11.53 -6.62 11.53
CA ASP A 11 12.12 -7.70 12.33
C ASP A 11 11.18 -8.90 12.50
N SER A 12 9.87 -8.67 12.37
CA SER A 12 8.83 -9.68 12.63
C SER A 12 8.13 -10.17 11.36
N MET A 13 8.05 -9.33 10.31
CA MET A 13 7.45 -9.72 9.04
C MET A 13 8.31 -10.78 8.33
N ILE A 14 7.66 -11.86 7.89
CA ILE A 14 8.30 -12.90 7.08
C ILE A 14 8.27 -12.48 5.62
N TYR A 15 9.42 -12.42 4.96
CA TYR A 15 9.51 -12.13 3.52
C TYR A 15 9.76 -13.42 2.71
N ARG A 16 8.91 -13.67 1.72
CA ARG A 16 8.94 -14.88 0.87
C ARG A 16 9.32 -14.52 -0.55
N ARG A 17 10.18 -15.33 -1.17
CA ARG A 17 10.59 -15.15 -2.56
C ARG A 17 9.41 -15.38 -3.50
N CYS A 18 9.23 -14.49 -4.47
CA CYS A 18 8.22 -14.63 -5.51
C CYS A 18 8.74 -15.56 -6.62
N GLY A 19 8.46 -16.86 -6.49
CA GLY A 19 8.95 -17.89 -7.42
C GLY A 19 10.47 -17.95 -7.49
N PHE A 20 11.02 -18.05 -8.71
CA PHE A 20 12.47 -18.07 -8.97
C PHE A 20 13.09 -16.67 -9.17
N SER A 21 12.40 -15.61 -8.74
CA SER A 21 12.89 -14.23 -8.88
C SER A 21 13.73 -13.77 -7.67
N GLY A 22 14.36 -12.60 -7.77
CA GLY A 22 14.98 -11.90 -6.64
C GLY A 22 14.01 -11.12 -5.75
N ILE A 23 12.74 -11.01 -6.16
CA ILE A 23 11.72 -10.24 -5.44
C ILE A 23 11.28 -11.02 -4.20
N GLN A 24 11.31 -10.36 -3.04
CA GLN A 24 10.72 -10.87 -1.82
C GLN A 24 9.47 -10.05 -1.49
N LEU A 25 8.34 -10.73 -1.32
CA LEU A 25 7.08 -10.14 -0.88
C LEU A 25 6.88 -10.41 0.61
N PRO A 26 6.25 -9.51 1.36
CA PRO A 26 5.83 -9.80 2.72
C PRO A 26 4.82 -10.96 2.68
N ALA A 27 4.85 -11.84 3.68
CA ALA A 27 3.95 -12.98 3.78
C ALA A 27 2.48 -12.56 3.83
N ILE A 28 2.22 -11.31 4.24
CA ILE A 28 0.93 -10.62 4.18
C ILE A 28 1.11 -9.36 3.34
N SER A 29 0.28 -9.17 2.31
CA SER A 29 0.20 -7.95 1.49
C SER A 29 -1.12 -7.23 1.72
N LEU A 30 -1.18 -5.93 1.45
CA LEU A 30 -2.41 -5.14 1.60
C LEU A 30 -3.02 -4.82 0.22
N GLY A 31 -4.26 -5.28 -0.01
CA GLY A 31 -5.05 -4.91 -1.19
C GLY A 31 -5.98 -3.73 -0.91
N LEU A 32 -6.10 -2.82 -1.89
CA LEU A 32 -6.86 -1.58 -1.77
C LEU A 32 -8.24 -1.63 -2.48
N TRP A 33 -8.80 -2.82 -2.68
CA TRP A 33 -10.08 -3.00 -3.40
C TRP A 33 -11.25 -2.26 -2.73
N HIS A 34 -11.32 -2.32 -1.40
CA HIS A 34 -12.33 -1.66 -0.59
C HIS A 34 -11.67 -0.81 0.50
N ASN A 35 -12.41 0.20 0.98
CA ASN A 35 -12.04 1.11 2.07
C ASN A 35 -11.05 2.22 1.67
N PHE A 36 -10.66 2.33 0.40
CA PHE A 36 -9.71 3.34 -0.09
C PHE A 36 -10.30 4.29 -1.14
N GLY A 37 -11.61 4.21 -1.37
CA GLY A 37 -12.28 4.95 -2.43
C GLY A 37 -12.77 6.34 -2.05
N SER A 38 -13.51 6.95 -2.97
CA SER A 38 -14.11 8.29 -2.86
C SER A 38 -15.10 8.47 -1.70
N VAL A 39 -15.71 7.39 -1.20
CA VAL A 39 -16.69 7.42 -0.11
C VAL A 39 -16.05 7.17 1.26
N ASP A 40 -14.78 6.76 1.27
CA ASP A 40 -14.09 6.36 2.48
C ASP A 40 -13.35 7.55 3.10
N VAL A 41 -13.26 7.57 4.43
CA VAL A 41 -12.60 8.66 5.15
C VAL A 41 -11.08 8.59 4.95
N TYR A 42 -10.51 9.59 4.28
CA TYR A 42 -9.08 9.65 3.95
C TYR A 42 -8.15 9.50 5.16
N SER A 43 -8.51 10.06 6.32
CA SER A 43 -7.70 9.89 7.54
C SER A 43 -7.63 8.44 8.00
N LYS A 44 -8.70 7.65 7.82
CA LYS A 44 -8.72 6.24 8.19
C LYS A 44 -7.90 5.38 7.21
N GLN A 45 -8.01 5.66 5.91
CA GLN A 45 -7.16 5.07 4.89
C GLN A 45 -5.67 5.27 5.22
N ARG A 46 -5.32 6.49 5.64
CA ARG A 46 -3.95 6.88 5.99
C ARG A 46 -3.44 6.14 7.23
N GLU A 47 -4.28 5.99 8.24
CA GLU A 47 -3.97 5.19 9.44
C GLU A 47 -3.69 3.73 9.08
N ILE A 48 -4.53 3.12 8.23
CA ILE A 48 -4.37 1.73 7.79
C ILE A 48 -3.06 1.55 7.03
N LEU A 49 -2.76 2.42 6.07
CA LEU A 49 -1.56 2.31 5.25
C LEU A 49 -0.27 2.49 6.08
N ARG A 50 -0.26 3.44 7.02
CA ARG A 50 0.87 3.63 7.94
C ARG A 50 1.06 2.41 8.85
N PHE A 51 -0.03 1.90 9.43
CA PHE A 51 0.04 0.71 10.28
C PHE A 51 0.57 -0.50 9.51
N ALA A 52 0.11 -0.70 8.27
CA ALA A 52 0.60 -1.77 7.41
C ALA A 52 2.10 -1.64 7.16
N PHE A 53 2.57 -0.46 6.76
CA PHE A 53 3.98 -0.22 6.51
C PHE A 53 4.84 -0.37 7.78
N ASP A 54 4.40 0.20 8.91
CA ASP A 54 5.06 0.06 10.22
C ASP A 54 5.13 -1.40 10.71
N SER A 55 4.20 -2.25 10.23
CA SER A 55 4.16 -3.69 10.49
C SER A 55 4.98 -4.51 9.48
N GLY A 56 5.73 -3.87 8.59
CA GLY A 56 6.56 -4.53 7.58
C GLY A 56 5.81 -4.98 6.32
N ILE A 57 4.55 -4.58 6.13
CA ILE A 57 3.86 -4.83 4.85
C ILE A 57 4.42 -3.85 3.82
N THR A 58 5.25 -4.35 2.91
CA THR A 58 5.89 -3.56 1.85
C THR A 58 5.21 -3.69 0.48
N HIS A 59 4.15 -4.51 0.36
CA HIS A 59 3.42 -4.70 -0.89
C HIS A 59 1.98 -4.16 -0.78
N PHE A 60 1.68 -3.17 -1.63
CA PHE A 60 0.38 -2.52 -1.75
C PHE A 60 -0.21 -2.78 -3.14
N ASP A 61 -1.38 -3.42 -3.16
CA ASP A 61 -1.99 -3.92 -4.38
C ASP A 61 -3.24 -3.12 -4.77
N LEU A 62 -3.23 -2.56 -5.99
CA LEU A 62 -4.29 -1.71 -6.53
C LEU A 62 -4.82 -2.24 -7.88
N ALA A 63 -5.85 -1.60 -8.42
CA ALA A 63 -6.31 -1.75 -9.79
C ALA A 63 -7.00 -0.47 -10.27
N ASN A 64 -7.08 -0.30 -11.59
CA ASN A 64 -7.68 0.86 -12.25
C ASN A 64 -9.12 1.18 -11.80
N ASN A 65 -9.90 0.17 -11.40
CA ASN A 65 -11.30 0.33 -11.01
C ASN A 65 -11.57 0.25 -9.50
N TYR A 66 -10.52 0.19 -8.67
CA TYR A 66 -10.69 0.24 -7.21
C TYR A 66 -11.21 1.62 -6.78
N GLY A 67 -12.20 1.62 -5.88
CA GLY A 67 -13.03 2.79 -5.64
C GLY A 67 -13.99 2.69 -4.46
N PRO A 68 -15.18 3.35 -4.56
CA PRO A 68 -16.18 2.94 -5.55
C PRO A 68 -16.24 3.78 -6.83
N VAL A 69 -15.74 5.03 -6.83
CA VAL A 69 -15.47 5.72 -8.09
C VAL A 69 -14.19 5.10 -8.68
N PRO A 70 -14.21 4.52 -9.90
CA PRO A 70 -13.02 3.94 -10.51
C PRO A 70 -11.83 4.90 -10.47
N GLY A 71 -10.66 4.40 -10.05
CA GLY A 71 -9.43 5.17 -9.91
C GLY A 71 -9.30 5.94 -8.59
N SER A 72 -10.38 6.12 -7.82
CA SER A 72 -10.30 6.91 -6.57
C SER A 72 -9.38 6.28 -5.51
N ALA A 73 -9.24 4.95 -5.50
CA ALA A 73 -8.25 4.29 -4.65
C ALA A 73 -6.81 4.61 -5.06
N GLU A 74 -6.52 4.66 -6.36
CA GLU A 74 -5.19 5.02 -6.87
C GLU A 74 -4.88 6.50 -6.59
N GLU A 75 -5.86 7.39 -6.76
CA GLU A 75 -5.70 8.81 -6.43
C GLU A 75 -5.40 9.02 -4.94
N ASN A 76 -6.17 8.39 -4.06
CA ASN A 76 -5.98 8.52 -2.62
C ASN A 76 -4.62 7.93 -2.18
N PHE A 77 -4.25 6.76 -2.69
CA PHE A 77 -2.94 6.18 -2.43
C PHE A 77 -1.81 7.08 -2.95
N GLY A 78 -1.96 7.66 -4.14
CA GLY A 78 -1.01 8.61 -4.72
C GLY A 78 -0.81 9.87 -3.87
N ARG A 79 -1.88 10.40 -3.27
CA ARG A 79 -1.79 11.53 -2.31
C ARG A 79 -0.95 11.16 -1.09
N MET A 80 -1.12 9.96 -0.54
CA MET A 80 -0.34 9.47 0.60
C MET A 80 1.11 9.14 0.23
N LEU A 81 1.32 8.61 -0.98
CA LEU A 81 2.65 8.37 -1.51
C LEU A 81 3.45 9.68 -1.63
N ALA A 82 2.79 10.75 -2.08
CA ALA A 82 3.42 12.07 -2.20
C ALA A 82 3.65 12.76 -0.84
N SER A 83 2.77 12.55 0.15
CA SER A 83 2.85 13.22 1.45
C SER A 83 3.66 12.45 2.50
N ASP A 84 3.30 11.20 2.75
CA ASP A 84 3.79 10.43 3.89
C ASP A 84 4.89 9.45 3.48
N PHE A 85 4.69 8.78 2.34
CA PHE A 85 5.58 7.70 1.91
C PHE A 85 6.64 8.14 0.90
N ARG A 86 6.75 9.44 0.62
CA ARG A 86 7.71 9.95 -0.36
C ARG A 86 9.15 9.50 -0.09
N PRO A 87 9.66 9.52 1.16
CA PRO A 87 11.01 9.03 1.47
C PRO A 87 11.15 7.50 1.39
N TYR A 88 10.04 6.77 1.37
CA TYR A 88 9.98 5.31 1.55
C TYR A 88 9.58 4.57 0.27
N ARG A 89 9.39 5.26 -0.86
CA ARG A 89 8.89 4.63 -2.10
C ARG A 89 9.73 3.42 -2.50
N ASP A 90 11.03 3.51 -2.38
CA ASP A 90 11.95 2.46 -2.84
C ASP A 90 11.94 1.22 -1.92
N GLU A 91 11.33 1.33 -0.74
CA GLU A 91 11.06 0.21 0.18
C GLU A 91 9.71 -0.49 -0.15
N MET A 92 8.96 -0.02 -1.17
CA MET A 92 7.62 -0.50 -1.48
C MET A 92 7.51 -1.16 -2.86
N ILE A 93 6.75 -2.26 -2.91
CA ILE A 93 6.23 -2.85 -4.13
C ILE A 93 4.79 -2.38 -4.29
N ILE A 94 4.49 -1.75 -5.43
CA ILE A 94 3.17 -1.20 -5.74
C ILE A 94 2.73 -1.83 -7.06
N SER A 95 1.56 -2.48 -7.05
CA SER A 95 0.96 -3.07 -8.25
C SER A 95 -0.32 -2.32 -8.65
N THR A 96 -0.60 -2.31 -9.95
CA THR A 96 -1.93 -1.97 -10.48
C THR A 96 -2.30 -2.94 -11.61
N LYS A 97 -3.55 -2.90 -12.07
CA LYS A 97 -4.15 -3.88 -12.98
C LYS A 97 -5.14 -3.19 -13.92
N ALA A 98 -5.33 -3.80 -15.10
CA ALA A 98 -6.38 -3.46 -16.06
C ALA A 98 -6.94 -4.75 -16.67
N GLY A 99 -8.22 -4.73 -17.06
CA GLY A 99 -8.90 -5.88 -17.67
C GLY A 99 -10.40 -5.99 -17.35
N TYR A 100 -10.87 -5.23 -16.36
CA TYR A 100 -12.29 -5.08 -16.03
C TYR A 100 -12.83 -3.71 -16.48
N TYR A 101 -14.16 -3.58 -16.58
CA TYR A 101 -14.89 -2.34 -16.84
C TYR A 101 -15.80 -1.98 -15.67
#